data_AF-A0A357Y094-F1
#
_entry.id   AF-A0A357Y094-F1
#
_cell.length_a   1.000
_cell.length_b   1.000
_cell.length_c   1.000
_cell.angle_alpha   90.00
_cell.angle_beta   90.00
_cell.angle_gamma   90.00
#
_symmetry.space_group_name_H-M   'P 1'
#
loop_
_entity.id
_entity.type
_entity.pdbx_description
1 polymer ?
#
loop_
_entity_poly.entity_id
_entity_poly.type
_entity_poly.pdbx_seq_one_letter_code
_entity_poly.pdbx_strand_id
1 'polypeptide(L)'
;MNKWYLLNVKEYDFVTGKLQDGNQAVVGLLLPNLAVAVFDNDGNFLELREFPAEDEMQDIDTGITAIQTKLDLTQGAIKIKEFFLDGRYVGLKDMPDDYVTFLENLDSDEIDENEREYYPEDIESWKENNLFLFVWAKDYWMDGNTGEINST
;
A
#
# COMPACT_ATOMS: atom_id res chain seq x y z
N MET A 1 -4.17 -14.33 13.97
CA MET A 1 -2.74 -13.96 13.92
C MET A 1 -2.64 -12.91 12.83
N ASN A 2 -2.18 -11.69 13.13
CA ASN A 2 -2.09 -10.66 12.10
C ASN A 2 -1.00 -11.05 11.09
N LYS A 3 -1.36 -11.03 9.80
CA LYS A 3 -0.45 -11.34 8.69
C LYS A 3 0.56 -10.22 8.53
N TRP A 4 1.74 -10.57 8.03
CA TRP A 4 2.83 -9.64 7.75
C TRP A 4 3.00 -9.46 6.25
N TYR A 5 3.33 -8.23 5.86
CA TYR A 5 3.55 -7.83 4.48
C TYR A 5 4.91 -7.13 4.39
N LEU A 6 5.59 -7.37 3.28
CA LEU A 6 6.87 -6.73 2.95
C LEU A 6 6.57 -5.59 1.99
N LEU A 7 7.06 -4.39 2.27
CA LEU A 7 7.08 -3.29 1.31
C LEU A 7 8.52 -2.86 1.08
N ASN A 8 8.92 -2.72 -0.18
CA ASN A 8 10.27 -2.38 -0.60
C ASN A 8 10.19 -1.49 -1.84
N VAL A 9 9.73 -0.25 -1.65
CA VAL A 9 9.52 0.71 -2.73
C VAL A 9 10.48 1.88 -2.55
N LYS A 10 11.25 2.17 -3.59
CA LYS A 10 12.33 3.16 -3.56
C LYS A 10 12.05 4.41 -4.38
N GLU A 11 11.18 4.29 -5.38
CA GLU A 11 10.87 5.36 -6.32
C GLU A 11 9.52 5.08 -6.99
N TYR A 12 8.49 5.78 -6.53
CA TYR A 12 7.13 5.79 -7.05
C TYR A 12 6.39 6.98 -6.38
N ASP A 13 5.05 7.04 -6.47
CA ASP A 13 4.20 7.95 -5.67
C ASP A 13 4.39 7.81 -4.14
N PHE A 14 5.14 6.80 -3.68
CA PHE A 14 5.59 6.64 -2.31
C PHE A 14 6.93 5.88 -2.24
N VAL A 15 7.57 5.94 -1.08
CA VAL A 15 8.82 5.27 -0.73
C VAL A 15 8.72 4.69 0.68
N THR A 16 9.50 3.64 0.95
CA THR A 16 9.54 2.98 2.26
C THR A 16 10.91 3.11 2.93
N GLY A 17 10.93 3.08 4.26
CA GLY A 17 12.19 3.13 5.00
C GLY A 17 12.02 3.12 6.52
N LYS A 18 13.10 3.45 7.22
CA LYS A 18 13.13 3.56 8.68
C LYS A 18 13.51 4.96 9.12
N LEU A 19 12.86 5.41 10.19
CA LEU A 19 13.15 6.63 10.94
C LEU A 19 14.34 6.39 11.90
N GLN A 20 14.91 7.47 12.44
CA GLN A 20 16.06 7.38 13.37
C GLN A 20 15.79 6.58 14.64
N ASP A 21 14.55 6.56 15.12
CA ASP A 21 14.14 5.80 16.31
C ASP A 21 13.93 4.29 16.00
N GLY A 22 14.13 3.88 14.75
CA GLY A 22 13.95 2.52 14.26
C GLY A 22 12.55 2.24 13.71
N ASN A 23 11.57 3.12 13.96
CA ASN A 23 10.22 2.96 13.44
C ASN A 23 10.22 2.93 11.92
N GLN A 24 9.29 2.17 11.36
CA GLN A 24 9.16 1.98 9.92
C GLN A 24 8.20 3.02 9.36
N ALA A 25 8.41 3.45 8.13
CA ALA A 25 7.56 4.46 7.52
C ALA A 25 7.32 4.23 6.02
N VAL A 26 6.13 4.60 5.58
CA VAL A 26 5.80 4.88 4.18
C VAL A 26 5.65 6.38 4.04
N VAL A 27 6.35 6.97 3.09
CA VAL A 27 6.28 8.41 2.76
C VAL A 27 5.80 8.54 1.33
N GLY A 28 4.74 9.29 1.07
CA GLY A 28 4.22 9.40 -0.29
C GLY A 28 3.17 10.47 -0.45
N LEU A 29 2.68 10.62 -1.68
CA LEU A 29 1.60 11.55 -1.99
C LEU A 29 0.25 10.96 -1.62
N LEU A 30 -0.52 11.71 -0.83
CA LEU A 30 -1.92 11.43 -0.53
C LEU A 30 -2.71 12.73 -0.78
N LEU A 31 -3.05 12.98 -2.05
CA LEU A 31 -3.55 14.27 -2.53
C LEU A 31 -4.66 14.85 -1.62
N PRO A 32 -4.60 16.15 -1.29
CA PRO A 32 -3.63 17.15 -1.76
C PRO A 32 -2.33 17.20 -0.93
N ASN A 33 -2.10 16.26 -0.01
CA ASN A 33 -1.02 16.33 0.97
C ASN A 33 0.11 15.34 0.63
N LEU A 34 1.28 15.56 1.22
CA LEU A 34 2.20 14.45 1.48
C LEU A 34 1.78 13.78 2.79
N ALA A 35 1.92 12.47 2.86
CA ALA A 35 1.60 11.72 4.05
C ALA A 35 2.75 10.79 4.46
N VAL A 36 2.82 10.54 5.77
CA VAL A 36 3.75 9.61 6.38
C VAL A 36 2.98 8.68 7.28
N ALA A 37 2.86 7.41 6.88
CA ALA A 37 2.35 6.35 7.73
C ALA A 37 3.52 5.79 8.53
N VAL A 38 3.42 5.80 9.86
CA VAL A 38 4.46 5.34 10.78
C VAL A 38 4.02 4.04 11.45
N PHE A 39 4.95 3.11 11.57
CA PHE A 39 4.75 1.80 12.19
C PHE A 39 5.87 1.52 13.19
N ASP A 40 5.58 0.75 14.24
CA ASP A 40 6.61 0.31 15.16
C ASP A 40 7.52 -0.77 14.54
N ASN A 41 8.53 -1.20 15.30
CA ASN A 41 9.43 -2.30 14.92
C ASN A 41 8.73 -3.65 14.75
N ASP A 42 7.55 -3.80 15.37
CA ASP A 42 6.69 -4.99 15.27
C ASP A 42 5.63 -4.82 14.16
N GLY A 43 5.79 -3.83 13.28
CA GLY A 43 4.94 -3.58 12.13
C GLY A 43 3.53 -3.10 12.45
N ASN A 44 3.23 -2.75 13.69
CA ASN A 44 1.91 -2.20 14.03
C ASN A 44 1.84 -0.75 13.60
N PHE A 45 0.74 -0.37 12.95
CA PHE A 45 0.46 1.03 12.61
C PHE A 45 0.38 1.89 13.88
N LEU A 46 1.10 3.02 13.88
CA LEU A 46 1.12 3.98 14.98
C LEU A 46 0.31 5.23 14.63
N GLU A 47 0.58 5.83 13.47
CA GLU A 47 -0.05 7.09 13.07
C GLU A 47 0.11 7.39 11.58
N LEU A 48 -0.77 8.27 11.07
CA LEU A 48 -0.66 8.89 9.76
C LEU A 48 -0.47 10.39 9.98
N ARG A 49 0.64 10.94 9.50
CA ARG A 49 0.95 12.37 9.54
C ARG A 49 0.75 12.95 8.15
N GLU A 50 0.02 14.05 8.05
CA GLU A 50 -0.19 14.76 6.79
C GLU A 50 0.56 16.09 6.80
N PHE A 51 1.20 16.40 5.68
CA PHE A 51 1.93 17.63 5.43
C PHE A 51 1.25 18.31 4.23
N PRO A 52 0.77 19.55 4.37
CA PRO A 52 0.25 20.29 3.24
C PRO A 52 1.28 20.28 2.12
N ALA A 53 0.87 19.92 0.91
CA ALA A 53 1.68 20.24 -0.25
C ALA A 53 1.64 21.76 -0.38
N GLU A 54 2.72 22.44 0.02
CA GLU A 54 2.83 23.88 -0.22
C GLU A 54 2.76 24.13 -1.75
N ASP A 55 2.31 25.32 -2.16
CA ASP A 55 2.17 25.70 -3.59
C ASP A 55 3.48 25.52 -4.40
N GLU A 56 4.60 25.31 -3.72
CA GLU A 56 5.95 25.10 -4.25
C GLU A 56 6.29 23.61 -4.52
N MET A 57 5.44 22.66 -4.13
CA MET A 57 5.53 21.27 -4.56
C MET A 57 5.09 21.13 -6.03
N GLN A 58 5.87 21.70 -6.93
CA GLN A 58 5.66 21.57 -8.37
C GLN A 58 5.83 20.13 -8.87
N ASP A 59 6.42 19.26 -8.04
CA ASP A 59 6.73 17.87 -8.34
C ASP A 59 6.72 16.98 -7.07
N ILE A 60 6.24 15.75 -7.23
CA ILE A 60 6.03 14.76 -6.16
C ILE A 60 7.37 14.32 -5.57
N ASP A 61 8.36 14.04 -6.41
CA ASP A 61 9.67 13.52 -5.99
C ASP A 61 10.39 14.53 -5.10
N THR A 62 10.29 15.82 -5.45
CA THR A 62 10.84 16.92 -4.65
C THR A 62 10.20 16.96 -3.26
N GLY A 63 8.89 16.79 -3.19
CA GLY A 63 8.15 16.74 -1.92
C GLY A 63 8.53 15.54 -1.05
N ILE A 64 8.54 14.35 -1.64
CA ILE A 64 8.95 13.12 -0.95
C ILE A 64 10.38 13.28 -0.42
N THR A 65 11.31 13.76 -1.25
CA THR A 65 12.72 13.99 -0.86
C THR A 65 12.85 14.97 0.30
N ALA A 66 12.06 16.04 0.30
CA ALA A 66 12.03 17.03 1.39
C ALA A 66 11.55 16.40 2.70
N ILE A 67 10.50 15.59 2.67
CA ILE A 67 10.00 14.88 3.86
C ILE A 67 10.99 13.82 4.35
N GLN A 68 11.61 13.06 3.44
CA GLN A 68 12.65 12.09 3.78
C GLN A 68 13.81 12.75 4.52
N THR A 69 14.30 13.88 4.01
CA THR A 69 15.37 14.67 4.62
C THR A 69 14.95 15.21 5.99
N LYS A 70 13.73 15.76 6.09
CA LYS A 70 13.19 16.31 7.34
C LYS A 70 13.03 15.26 8.45
N LEU A 71 12.73 14.02 8.07
CA LEU A 71 12.50 12.91 8.99
C LEU A 71 13.71 11.99 9.16
N ASP A 72 14.84 12.32 8.54
CA ASP A 72 16.04 11.47 8.50
C ASP A 72 15.71 10.02 8.10
N LEU A 73 14.82 9.85 7.11
CA LEU A 73 14.38 8.54 6.64
C LEU A 73 15.52 7.86 5.88
N THR A 74 15.92 6.68 6.35
CA THR A 74 16.78 5.78 5.59
C THR A 74 15.90 4.84 4.76
N GLN A 75 15.92 5.00 3.44
CA GLN A 75 15.14 4.15 2.54
C GLN A 75 15.49 2.66 2.69
N GLY A 76 14.49 1.80 2.55
CA GLY A 76 14.68 0.36 2.60
C GLY A 76 13.37 -0.40 2.77
N ALA A 77 13.50 -1.73 2.76
CA ALA A 77 12.37 -2.60 2.98
C ALA A 77 11.84 -2.48 4.43
N ILE A 78 10.52 -2.49 4.55
CA ILE A 78 9.80 -2.52 5.82
C ILE A 78 8.90 -3.74 5.86
N LYS A 79 8.65 -4.24 7.07
CA LYS A 79 7.75 -5.34 7.35
C LYS A 79 6.66 -4.86 8.28
N ILE A 80 5.43 -4.79 7.77
CA ILE A 80 4.29 -4.24 8.50
C ILE A 80 3.18 -5.27 8.61
N LYS A 81 2.31 -5.11 9.60
CA LYS A 81 1.10 -5.90 9.74
C LYS A 81 -0.03 -5.27 8.94
N GLU A 82 -1.03 -6.08 8.66
CA GLU A 82 -2.29 -5.60 8.09
C GLU A 82 -2.84 -4.40 8.89
N PHE A 83 -3.24 -3.37 8.17
CA PHE A 83 -3.92 -2.19 8.68
C PHE A 83 -4.75 -1.59 7.55
N PHE A 84 -5.83 -0.89 7.89
CA PHE A 84 -6.58 -0.14 6.91
C PHE A 84 -7.23 1.09 7.55
N LEU A 85 -7.12 2.23 6.87
CA LEU A 85 -7.68 3.51 7.28
C LEU A 85 -8.77 3.91 6.29
N ASP A 86 -10.00 3.46 6.53
CA ASP A 86 -11.13 3.66 5.60
C ASP A 86 -11.31 5.13 5.18
N GLY A 87 -11.21 6.06 6.14
CA GLY A 87 -11.38 7.50 5.88
C GLY A 87 -10.24 8.15 5.07
N ARG A 88 -9.21 7.39 4.71
CA ARG A 88 -8.06 7.83 3.91
C ARG A 88 -7.77 6.95 2.72
N TYR A 89 -8.43 5.79 2.60
CA TYR A 89 -8.13 4.79 1.58
C TYR A 89 -6.62 4.48 1.54
N VAL A 90 -6.10 4.12 2.72
CA VAL A 90 -4.70 3.75 2.93
C VAL A 90 -4.65 2.47 3.74
N GLY A 91 -3.92 1.46 3.26
CA GLY A 91 -3.78 0.21 4.00
C GLY A 91 -3.27 -0.96 3.17
N LEU A 92 -3.48 -2.15 3.71
CA LEU A 92 -3.14 -3.43 3.09
C LEU A 92 -4.38 -4.30 3.01
N LYS A 93 -4.54 -5.00 1.89
CA LYS A 93 -5.55 -6.05 1.73
C LYS A 93 -4.90 -7.29 1.11
N ASP A 94 -5.44 -8.46 1.43
CA ASP A 94 -4.98 -9.72 0.83
C ASP A 94 -5.31 -9.84 -0.65
N MET A 95 -6.41 -9.21 -1.09
CA MET A 95 -6.84 -9.17 -2.48
C MET A 95 -7.76 -7.96 -2.72
N PRO A 96 -8.02 -7.61 -3.99
CA PRO A 96 -9.01 -6.59 -4.36
C PRO A 96 -10.43 -6.90 -3.87
N ASP A 97 -11.22 -5.85 -3.59
CA ASP A 97 -12.57 -6.00 -3.02
C ASP A 97 -13.56 -6.67 -3.98
N ASP A 98 -13.37 -6.50 -5.29
CA ASP A 98 -14.16 -7.15 -6.33
C ASP A 98 -13.92 -8.67 -6.34
N TYR A 99 -12.67 -9.11 -6.13
CA TYR A 99 -12.35 -10.53 -6.00
C TYR A 99 -12.99 -11.13 -4.73
N VAL A 100 -12.93 -10.41 -3.60
CA VAL A 100 -13.62 -10.84 -2.37
C VAL A 100 -15.12 -10.95 -2.62
N THR A 101 -15.72 -9.91 -3.21
CA THR A 101 -17.16 -9.86 -3.48
C THR A 101 -17.60 -10.99 -4.40
N PHE A 102 -16.84 -11.28 -5.46
CA PHE A 102 -17.08 -12.41 -6.36
C PHE A 102 -17.06 -13.74 -5.60
N LEU A 103 -16.02 -13.99 -4.78
CA LEU A 103 -15.89 -15.23 -4.02
C LEU A 103 -17.00 -15.42 -2.97
N GLU A 104 -17.51 -14.34 -2.39
CA GLU A 104 -18.60 -14.38 -1.42
C GLU A 104 -19.98 -14.59 -2.08
N ASN A 105 -20.10 -14.32 -3.38
CA ASN A 105 -21.37 -14.28 -4.10
C ASN A 105 -21.40 -15.19 -5.35
N LEU A 106 -20.60 -16.26 -5.40
CA LEU A 106 -20.44 -17.12 -6.59
C LEU A 106 -21.76 -17.59 -7.25
N ASP A 107 -22.80 -17.82 -6.45
CA ASP A 107 -24.13 -18.26 -6.91
C ASP A 107 -25.11 -17.10 -7.17
N SER A 108 -24.66 -15.84 -7.06
CA SER A 108 -25.50 -14.66 -7.24
C SER A 108 -25.76 -14.40 -8.72
N ASP A 109 -27.03 -14.11 -9.04
CA ASP A 109 -27.46 -13.64 -10.35
C ASP A 109 -26.98 -12.21 -10.67
N GLU A 110 -26.39 -11.50 -9.69
CA GLU A 110 -25.82 -10.16 -9.87
C GLU A 110 -24.41 -10.18 -10.50
N ILE A 111 -23.71 -11.32 -10.45
CA ILE A 111 -22.41 -11.48 -11.11
C ILE A 111 -22.65 -11.74 -12.59
N ASP A 112 -22.04 -10.92 -13.44
CA ASP A 112 -22.21 -11.06 -14.88
C ASP A 112 -21.41 -12.23 -15.48
N GLU A 113 -21.73 -12.60 -16.72
CA GLU A 113 -21.11 -13.75 -17.38
C GLU A 113 -19.60 -13.55 -17.62
N ASN A 114 -19.15 -12.30 -17.83
CA ASN A 114 -17.73 -12.01 -18.01
C ASN A 114 -16.98 -12.18 -16.70
N GLU A 115 -17.49 -11.62 -15.59
CA GLU A 115 -16.90 -11.78 -14.26
C GLU A 115 -16.75 -13.26 -13.88
N ARG A 116 -17.75 -14.09 -14.20
CA ARG A 116 -17.69 -15.56 -14.00
C ARG A 116 -16.64 -16.26 -14.85
N GLU A 117 -16.35 -15.75 -16.04
CA GLU A 117 -15.33 -16.30 -16.93
C GLU A 117 -13.92 -15.89 -16.49
N TYR A 118 -13.71 -14.60 -16.15
CA TYR A 118 -12.38 -14.04 -15.93
C TYR A 118 -11.87 -14.14 -14.49
N TYR A 119 -12.71 -13.83 -13.49
CA TYR A 119 -12.24 -13.74 -12.10
C TYR A 119 -11.65 -15.03 -11.52
N PRO A 120 -12.14 -16.25 -11.85
CA PRO A 120 -11.51 -17.46 -11.34
C PRO A 120 -10.02 -17.57 -11.71
N GLU A 121 -9.66 -17.31 -12.97
CA GLU A 121 -8.28 -17.39 -13.45
C GLU A 121 -7.41 -16.28 -12.85
N ASP A 122 -7.94 -15.05 -12.78
CA ASP A 122 -7.22 -13.91 -12.18
C ASP A 122 -6.98 -14.09 -10.68
N ILE A 123 -7.95 -14.65 -9.95
CA ILE A 123 -7.83 -14.96 -8.52
C ILE A 123 -6.82 -16.10 -8.28
N GLU A 124 -6.82 -17.11 -9.15
CA GLU A 124 -5.83 -18.20 -9.09
C GLU A 124 -4.42 -17.62 -9.32
N SER A 125 -4.24 -16.84 -10.38
CA SER A 125 -2.98 -16.15 -10.69
C SER A 125 -2.53 -15.24 -9.53
N TRP A 126 -3.44 -14.48 -8.91
CA TRP A 126 -3.14 -13.64 -7.74
C TRP A 126 -2.53 -14.45 -6.58
N LYS A 127 -3.12 -15.61 -6.28
CA LYS A 127 -2.67 -16.50 -5.22
C LYS A 127 -1.35 -17.19 -5.57
N GLU A 128 -1.21 -17.66 -6.81
CA GLU A 128 0.00 -18.34 -7.30
C GLU A 128 1.23 -17.40 -7.27
N ASN A 129 1.03 -16.14 -7.63
CA ASN A 129 2.08 -15.12 -7.62
C ASN A 129 2.30 -14.50 -6.23
N ASN A 130 1.60 -14.97 -5.18
CA ASN A 130 1.68 -14.46 -3.81
C ASN A 130 1.47 -12.93 -3.76
N LEU A 131 0.49 -12.41 -4.50
CA LEU A 131 0.22 -10.98 -4.54
C LEU A 131 -0.57 -10.53 -3.31
N PHE A 132 -0.44 -9.24 -2.99
CA PHE A 132 -1.31 -8.53 -2.06
C PHE A 132 -1.52 -7.10 -2.53
N LEU A 133 -2.52 -6.43 -1.97
CA LEU A 133 -2.85 -5.05 -2.33
C LEU A 133 -2.30 -4.09 -1.28
N PHE A 134 -1.47 -3.15 -1.70
CA PHE A 134 -1.20 -1.94 -0.93
C PHE A 134 -2.06 -0.82 -1.49
N VAL A 135 -2.79 -0.13 -0.64
CA VAL A 135 -3.67 0.97 -1.02
C VAL A 135 -3.05 2.26 -0.51
N TRP A 136 -2.79 3.20 -1.41
CA TRP A 136 -2.23 4.52 -1.12
C TRP A 136 -2.82 5.56 -2.09
N ALA A 137 -4.07 5.97 -1.82
CA ALA A 137 -4.98 6.70 -2.72
C ALA A 137 -5.34 5.98 -4.05
N LYS A 138 -4.52 5.04 -4.48
CA LYS A 138 -4.77 4.07 -5.53
C LYS A 138 -4.31 2.69 -5.10
N ASP A 139 -4.62 1.72 -5.93
CA ASP A 139 -4.39 0.30 -5.71
C ASP A 139 -3.03 -0.08 -6.30
N TYR A 140 -2.19 -0.73 -5.50
CA TYR A 140 -0.86 -1.20 -5.91
C TYR A 140 -0.78 -2.69 -5.66
N TRP A 141 -0.53 -3.45 -6.71
CA TRP A 141 -0.39 -4.89 -6.62
C TRP A 141 1.06 -5.17 -6.26
N MET A 142 1.27 -5.75 -5.09
CA MET A 142 2.57 -5.94 -4.49
C MET A 142 2.94 -7.42 -4.54
N ASP A 143 4.19 -7.71 -4.91
CA ASP A 143 4.74 -9.07 -4.81
C ASP A 143 5.00 -9.41 -3.34
N GLY A 144 4.37 -10.45 -2.80
CA GLY A 144 4.49 -10.87 -1.40
C GLY A 144 5.86 -11.43 -1.01
N ASN A 145 6.73 -11.76 -1.97
CA ASN A 145 8.08 -12.26 -1.73
C ASN A 145 9.12 -11.13 -1.71
N THR A 146 8.99 -10.14 -2.60
CA THR A 146 9.97 -9.05 -2.76
C THR A 146 9.52 -7.74 -2.10
N GLY A 147 8.21 -7.55 -1.94
CA GLY A 147 7.58 -6.31 -1.49
C GLY A 147 7.64 -5.18 -2.51
N GLU A 148 7.98 -5.49 -3.77
CA GLU A 148 8.05 -4.53 -4.87
C GLU A 148 6.68 -4.42 -5.56
N ILE A 149 6.45 -3.31 -6.26
CA ILE A 149 5.24 -3.10 -7.06
C ILE A 149 5.33 -4.01 -8.30
N ASN A 150 4.31 -4.84 -8.48
CA ASN A 150 4.12 -5.69 -9.65
C ASN A 150 3.32 -4.93 -10.73
N SER A 151 2.24 -4.27 -10.33
CA SER A 151 1.39 -3.43 -11.19
C SER A 151 0.60 -2.40 -10.37
N THR A 152 -0.06 -1.46 -11.05
CA THR A 152 -0.90 -0.39 -10.48
C THR A 152 -2.16 -0.19 -11.28
#